data_AF-A0A5W2M039-F1
#
_entry.id   AF-A0A5W2M039-F1
#
_cell.length_a   1.000
_cell.length_b   1.000
_cell.length_c   1.000
_cell.angle_alpha   90.00
_cell.angle_beta   90.00
_cell.angle_gamma   90.00
#
_symmetry.space_group_name_H-M   'P 1'
#
loop_
_entity.id
_entity.type
_entity.pdbx_description
1 polymer ?
#
loop_
_entity_poly.entity_id
_entity_poly.type
_entity_poly.pdbx_seq_one_letter_code
_entity_poly.pdbx_strand_id
1 'polypeptide(L)'
;MSRIQMLLTGLLLSGLFASSVQAETPAKQAAAVLSGIIVPETNAQTTLSAMMACRREPAALERLDCYDHILAPEQSGFDGALVKAKYEGEACKRAFTQEKQRPDNSTTLMVTQSDGERPTVIITTPAIGNVPPRPVLMFSCVDNITRMQVALTHSMAQNDIAVTLTTDSGRFQSHWFIRENGTLLESSRGLSGIDEIKHLFGAKTLTIETSPDSAAGKLTFNIDGLAKTIAPLRDACHWAGE
;
A
#
# COMPACT_ATOMS: atom_id res chain seq x y z
N MET A 1 -23.16 -63.15 -16.56
CA MET A 1 -22.18 -63.74 -17.49
C MET A 1 -20.90 -62.91 -17.41
N SER A 2 -19.85 -63.44 -16.76
CA SER A 2 -18.48 -63.65 -17.32
C SER A 2 -17.61 -62.37 -17.31
N ARG A 3 -16.40 -62.23 -16.74
CA ARG A 3 -15.38 -63.07 -16.06
C ARG A 3 -14.37 -62.11 -15.36
N ILE A 4 -14.17 -62.23 -14.04
CA ILE A 4 -12.92 -62.55 -13.29
C ILE A 4 -11.58 -62.60 -14.06
N GLN A 5 -10.60 -61.80 -13.60
CA GLN A 5 -9.16 -62.09 -13.33
C GLN A 5 -8.49 -60.76 -12.89
N MET A 6 -7.93 -60.50 -11.71
CA MET A 6 -7.07 -61.17 -10.70
C MET A 6 -5.60 -61.33 -11.10
N LEU A 7 -4.72 -60.50 -10.50
CA LEU A 7 -3.26 -60.66 -10.18
C LEU A 7 -2.73 -59.25 -9.80
N LEU A 8 -2.36 -58.84 -8.58
CA LEU A 8 -1.63 -59.39 -7.42
C LEU A 8 -0.09 -59.33 -7.59
N THR A 9 0.58 -58.84 -6.52
CA THR A 9 2.04 -58.70 -6.24
C THR A 9 2.65 -57.32 -6.58
N GLY A 10 3.45 -56.67 -5.73
CA GLY A 10 4.09 -57.13 -4.50
C GLY A 10 4.67 -56.01 -3.63
N LEU A 11 4.92 -56.39 -2.37
CA LEU A 11 5.70 -55.70 -1.35
C LEU A 11 7.06 -55.22 -1.86
N LEU A 12 7.51 -54.05 -1.38
CA LEU A 12 8.91 -53.82 -1.03
C LEU A 12 9.00 -52.98 0.24
N LEU A 13 9.81 -53.50 1.16
CA LEU A 13 10.07 -53.07 2.53
C LEU A 13 11.52 -52.55 2.54
N SER A 14 11.75 -51.30 2.92
CA SER A 14 13.05 -50.72 3.35
C SER A 14 12.90 -49.20 3.42
N GLY A 15 13.39 -48.45 4.40
CA GLY A 15 14.16 -48.74 5.61
C GLY A 15 14.19 -47.45 6.43
N LEU A 16 14.31 -47.60 7.76
CA LEU A 16 14.59 -46.48 8.65
C LEU A 16 15.96 -45.88 8.31
N PHE A 17 16.01 -44.56 8.15
CA PHE A 17 17.22 -43.78 8.44
C PHE A 17 16.81 -42.52 9.20
N ALA A 18 17.04 -42.58 10.51
CA ALA A 18 17.10 -41.39 11.35
C ALA A 18 18.40 -40.66 10.98
N SER A 19 18.29 -39.52 10.30
CA SER A 19 19.42 -38.62 10.11
C SER A 19 19.58 -37.77 11.38
N SER A 20 20.40 -38.24 12.31
CA SER A 20 21.00 -37.39 13.34
C SER A 20 22.02 -36.49 12.66
N VAL A 21 21.63 -35.24 12.37
CA VAL A 21 22.59 -34.21 11.97
C VAL A 21 23.35 -33.77 13.22
N GLN A 22 24.52 -34.36 13.38
CA GLN A 22 25.53 -33.95 14.35
C GLN A 22 26.23 -32.74 13.75
N ALA A 23 25.81 -31.53 14.14
CA ALA A 23 26.53 -30.32 13.81
C ALA A 23 27.73 -30.22 14.76
N GLU A 24 28.89 -30.68 14.29
CA GLU A 24 30.17 -30.39 14.89
C GLU A 24 30.46 -28.89 14.82
N THR A 25 30.80 -28.32 15.96
CA THR A 25 31.40 -27.00 16.13
C THR A 25 32.77 -26.95 15.46
N PRO A 26 33.10 -25.85 14.77
CA PRO A 26 34.45 -25.31 14.94
C PRO A 26 34.48 -23.78 15.04
N ALA A 27 35.54 -23.33 15.74
CA ALA A 27 36.07 -21.96 15.82
C ALA A 27 35.19 -20.96 16.61
N LYS A 28 35.48 -20.63 17.88
CA LYS A 28 36.77 -20.10 18.39
C LYS A 28 37.47 -19.21 17.36
N GLN A 29 36.96 -18.00 17.16
CA GLN A 29 37.73 -16.75 17.05
C GLN A 29 36.84 -15.61 16.54
N ALA A 30 36.32 -14.82 17.46
CA ALA A 30 35.94 -13.44 17.21
C ALA A 30 36.05 -12.66 18.53
N ALA A 31 37.24 -12.66 19.12
CA ALA A 31 37.61 -11.65 20.10
C ALA A 31 38.05 -10.39 19.32
N ALA A 32 37.06 -9.64 18.82
CA ALA A 32 37.27 -8.26 18.41
C ALA A 32 36.60 -7.39 19.46
N VAL A 33 37.43 -6.87 20.36
CA VAL A 33 37.08 -6.01 21.48
C VAL A 33 36.52 -4.70 20.93
N LEU A 34 35.19 -4.53 20.99
CA LEU A 34 34.55 -3.22 21.04
C LEU A 34 34.57 -2.77 22.50
N SER A 35 35.65 -2.08 22.88
CA SER A 35 35.67 -1.31 24.12
C SER A 35 34.59 -0.24 24.03
N GLY A 36 33.53 -0.35 24.84
CA GLY A 36 32.63 0.79 25.06
C GLY A 36 31.15 0.52 25.27
N ILE A 37 30.68 -0.73 25.38
CA ILE A 37 29.31 -0.99 25.85
C ILE A 37 29.38 -2.02 26.98
N ILE A 38 29.51 -1.52 28.21
CA ILE A 38 29.15 -2.33 29.38
C ILE A 38 27.62 -2.32 29.40
N VAL A 39 26.98 -3.23 28.64
CA VAL A 39 25.63 -3.64 29.04
C VAL A 39 25.86 -4.41 30.33
N PRO A 40 25.36 -3.96 31.49
CA PRO A 40 25.47 -4.77 32.67
C PRO A 40 24.77 -6.10 32.35
N GLU A 41 25.52 -7.22 32.38
CA GLU A 41 25.01 -8.56 32.03
C GLU A 41 23.73 -8.91 32.81
N THR A 42 23.55 -8.25 33.96
CA THR A 42 22.34 -8.32 34.78
C THR A 42 21.09 -7.85 34.04
N ASN A 43 21.13 -6.81 33.19
CA ASN A 43 19.94 -6.31 32.49
C ASN A 43 19.45 -7.31 31.43
N ALA A 44 20.35 -7.82 30.59
CA ALA A 44 20.00 -8.77 29.54
C ALA A 44 19.44 -10.10 30.10
N GLN A 45 20.02 -10.62 31.18
CA GLN A 45 19.56 -11.85 31.81
C GLN A 45 18.20 -11.68 32.50
N THR A 46 17.94 -10.50 33.08
CA THR A 46 16.66 -10.18 33.72
C THR A 46 15.55 -10.04 32.70
N THR A 47 15.82 -9.35 31.58
CA THR A 47 14.89 -9.22 30.45
C THR A 47 14.57 -10.58 29.83
N LEU A 48 15.57 -11.43 29.61
CA LEU A 48 15.35 -12.78 29.07
C LEU A 48 14.47 -13.63 30.01
N SER A 49 14.71 -13.56 31.32
CA SER A 49 13.88 -14.25 32.32
C SER A 49 12.43 -13.75 32.30
N ALA A 50 12.23 -12.43 32.21
CA ALA A 50 10.90 -11.82 32.14
C ALA A 50 10.15 -12.21 30.84
N MET A 51 10.85 -12.26 29.69
CA MET A 51 10.29 -12.75 28.43
C MET A 51 9.88 -14.24 28.50
N MET A 52 10.66 -15.07 29.20
CA MET A 52 10.33 -16.47 29.44
C MET A 52 9.12 -16.64 30.35
N ALA A 53 8.87 -15.69 31.26
CA ALA A 53 7.65 -15.65 32.06
C ALA A 53 6.42 -15.33 31.20
N CYS A 54 6.48 -14.32 30.32
CA CYS A 54 5.36 -14.00 29.41
C CYS A 54 4.96 -15.18 28.52
N ARG A 55 5.92 -16.02 28.11
CA ARG A 55 5.61 -17.21 27.29
C ARG A 55 4.61 -18.17 27.96
N ARG A 56 4.51 -18.16 29.29
CA ARG A 56 3.60 -19.03 30.05
C ARG A 56 2.16 -18.51 30.14
N GLU A 57 1.91 -17.28 29.70
CA GLU A 57 0.56 -16.70 29.70
C GLU A 57 -0.31 -17.42 28.66
N PRO A 58 -1.41 -18.11 29.04
CA PRO A 58 -2.29 -18.79 28.08
C PRO A 58 -3.01 -17.83 27.13
N ALA A 59 -3.48 -16.67 27.61
CA ALA A 59 -4.26 -15.73 26.81
C ALA A 59 -3.36 -14.98 25.80
N ALA A 60 -3.71 -15.06 24.52
CA ALA A 60 -2.86 -14.51 23.46
C ALA A 60 -2.69 -12.99 23.54
N LEU A 61 -3.74 -12.26 23.92
CA LEU A 61 -3.70 -10.81 24.05
C LEU A 61 -2.93 -10.36 25.30
N GLU A 62 -3.10 -11.06 26.43
CA GLU A 62 -2.37 -10.77 27.67
C GLU A 62 -0.88 -11.11 27.54
N ARG A 63 -0.56 -12.18 26.80
CA ARG A 63 0.83 -12.53 26.47
C ARG A 63 1.50 -11.47 25.60
N LEU A 64 0.77 -10.89 24.66
CA LEU A 64 1.26 -9.79 23.83
C LEU A 64 1.51 -8.54 24.68
N ASP A 65 0.53 -8.14 25.51
CA ASP A 65 0.64 -7.00 26.43
C ASP A 65 1.82 -7.15 27.41
N CYS A 66 2.07 -8.37 27.89
CA CYS A 66 3.23 -8.72 28.73
C CYS A 66 4.57 -8.45 28.02
N TYR A 67 4.69 -8.83 26.74
CA TYR A 67 5.89 -8.54 25.96
C TYR A 67 6.07 -7.04 25.74
N ASP A 68 4.98 -6.34 25.42
CA ASP A 68 5.00 -4.90 25.15
C ASP A 68 5.47 -4.09 26.36
N HIS A 69 5.10 -4.50 27.58
CA HIS A 69 5.58 -3.85 28.81
C HIS A 69 7.08 -4.06 29.08
N ILE A 70 7.62 -5.24 28.80
CA ILE A 70 9.02 -5.58 29.12
C ILE A 70 9.99 -5.10 28.03
N LEU A 71 9.52 -5.04 26.79
CA LEU A 71 10.30 -4.63 25.63
C LEU A 71 9.93 -3.23 25.14
N ALA A 72 9.22 -2.45 25.97
CA ALA A 72 8.90 -1.06 25.69
C ALA A 72 10.22 -0.32 25.37
N PRO A 73 10.34 0.28 24.17
CA PRO A 73 11.58 0.94 23.80
C PRO A 73 11.82 2.12 24.75
N GLU A 74 12.99 2.16 25.39
CA GLU A 74 13.41 3.33 26.18
C GLU A 74 13.69 4.50 25.23
N GLN A 75 12.63 5.23 24.91
CA GLN A 75 12.70 6.41 24.08
C GLN A 75 12.82 7.64 24.98
N SER A 76 14.06 7.98 25.33
CA SER A 76 14.37 9.31 25.88
C SER A 76 14.19 10.34 24.76
N GLY A 77 13.12 11.13 24.86
CA GLY A 77 12.94 12.36 24.08
C GLY A 77 12.26 12.22 22.72
N PHE A 78 10.94 12.05 22.72
CA PHE A 78 10.10 12.23 21.51
C PHE A 78 9.40 13.60 21.44
N ASP A 79 9.69 14.52 22.36
CA ASP A 79 9.12 15.88 22.33
C ASP A 79 9.54 16.70 21.09
N GLY A 80 10.60 16.28 20.38
CA GLY A 80 11.05 16.89 19.12
C GLY A 80 10.64 16.15 17.83
N ALA A 81 10.04 14.95 17.95
CA ALA A 81 9.75 14.08 16.80
C ALA A 81 8.41 14.37 16.11
N LEU A 82 7.66 15.38 16.57
CA LEU A 82 6.41 15.82 15.94
C LEU A 82 6.62 16.71 14.71
N VAL A 83 7.86 16.98 14.32
CA VAL A 83 8.11 17.39 12.93
C VAL A 83 7.89 16.13 12.11
N LYS A 84 6.63 15.88 11.70
CA LYS A 84 6.33 14.91 10.65
C LYS A 84 7.36 15.15 9.57
N ALA A 85 8.24 14.17 9.34
CA ALA A 85 9.27 14.29 8.32
C ALA A 85 8.60 14.82 7.05
N LYS A 86 9.27 15.74 6.33
CA LYS A 86 8.84 16.20 4.99
C LYS A 86 8.96 15.04 4.00
N TYR A 87 8.23 13.97 4.28
CA TYR A 87 8.04 12.84 3.41
C TYR A 87 7.03 13.30 2.37
N GLU A 88 7.57 13.73 1.23
CA GLU A 88 6.77 13.86 0.01
C GLU A 88 6.29 12.45 -0.33
N GLY A 89 4.98 12.25 -0.26
CA GLY A 89 4.39 10.95 -0.50
C GLY A 89 4.66 10.44 -1.92
N GLU A 90 4.89 9.14 -2.05
CA GLU A 90 5.31 8.52 -3.31
C GLU A 90 4.26 8.67 -4.40
N ALA A 91 2.96 8.54 -4.08
CA ALA A 91 1.89 8.66 -5.05
C ALA A 91 1.73 10.11 -5.54
N CYS A 92 1.79 11.08 -4.63
CA CYS A 92 1.79 12.50 -4.96
C CYS A 92 2.99 12.86 -5.86
N LYS A 93 4.20 12.43 -5.47
CA LYS A 93 5.42 12.61 -6.27
C LYS A 93 5.28 12.00 -7.66
N ARG A 94 4.72 10.79 -7.78
CA ARG A 94 4.51 10.10 -9.06
C ARG A 94 3.58 10.88 -9.97
N ALA A 95 2.43 11.33 -9.45
CA ALA A 95 1.46 12.12 -10.20
C ALA A 95 2.07 13.42 -10.75
N PHE A 96 2.75 14.20 -9.90
CA PHE A 96 3.39 15.45 -10.32
C PHE A 96 4.60 15.23 -11.24
N THR A 97 5.38 14.17 -11.03
CA THR A 97 6.52 13.84 -11.91
C THR A 97 6.04 13.49 -13.31
N GLN A 98 4.96 12.72 -13.42
CA GLN A 98 4.34 12.40 -14.71
C GLN A 98 3.81 13.66 -15.39
N GLU A 99 2.98 14.46 -14.72
CA GLU A 99 2.42 15.69 -15.31
C GLU A 99 3.47 16.75 -15.66
N LYS A 100 4.63 16.75 -15.01
CA LYS A 100 5.76 17.61 -15.41
C LYS A 100 6.31 17.27 -16.80
N GLN A 101 6.11 16.06 -17.29
CA GLN A 101 6.52 15.64 -18.64
C GLN A 101 5.52 16.09 -19.73
N ARG A 102 4.37 16.67 -19.35
CA ARG A 102 3.38 17.12 -20.33
C ARG A 102 3.97 18.27 -21.16
N PRO A 103 4.03 18.15 -22.50
CA PRO A 103 4.67 19.15 -23.36
C PRO A 103 3.79 20.37 -23.63
N ASP A 104 2.48 20.25 -23.38
CA ASP A 104 1.48 21.27 -23.68
C ASP A 104 0.55 21.53 -22.48
N ASN A 105 -0.41 22.44 -22.67
CA ASN A 105 -1.42 22.76 -21.66
C ASN A 105 -2.66 21.86 -21.74
N SER A 106 -2.58 20.72 -22.45
CA SER A 106 -3.71 19.80 -22.57
C SER A 106 -4.09 19.21 -21.22
N THR A 107 -5.32 18.67 -21.16
CA THR A 107 -5.85 17.94 -20.01
C THR A 107 -6.22 16.51 -20.39
N THR A 108 -5.75 16.03 -21.54
CA THR A 108 -5.99 14.65 -21.97
C THR A 108 -5.31 13.67 -21.03
N LEU A 109 -5.89 12.49 -20.87
CA LEU A 109 -5.31 11.42 -20.07
C LEU A 109 -3.93 11.04 -20.63
N MET A 110 -2.91 11.07 -19.77
CA MET A 110 -1.55 10.66 -20.10
C MET A 110 -1.23 9.34 -19.41
N VAL A 111 -0.69 8.38 -20.16
CA VAL A 111 -0.41 7.02 -19.66
C VAL A 111 1.09 6.78 -19.65
N THR A 112 1.59 6.24 -18.54
CA THR A 112 2.93 5.68 -18.43
C THR A 112 2.81 4.24 -17.93
N GLN A 113 3.59 3.34 -18.53
CA GLN A 113 3.65 1.94 -18.15
C GLN A 113 5.11 1.58 -17.88
N SER A 114 5.35 0.83 -16.81
CA SER A 114 6.63 0.19 -16.56
C SER A 114 6.40 -1.31 -16.47
N ASP A 115 7.09 -2.04 -17.33
CA ASP A 115 7.10 -3.49 -17.33
C ASP A 115 8.03 -4.04 -16.23
N GLY A 116 7.84 -5.31 -15.86
CA GLY A 116 8.68 -6.01 -14.88
C GLY A 116 7.89 -7.04 -14.08
N GLU A 117 8.52 -7.61 -13.05
CA GLU A 117 7.86 -8.54 -12.11
C GLU A 117 6.69 -7.89 -11.36
N ARG A 118 6.75 -6.56 -11.20
CA ARG A 118 5.66 -5.74 -10.66
C ARG A 118 5.30 -4.64 -11.66
N PRO A 119 4.43 -4.93 -12.65
CA PRO A 119 4.05 -3.94 -13.63
C PRO A 119 3.38 -2.76 -12.92
N THR A 120 3.70 -1.55 -13.36
CA THR A 120 3.02 -0.33 -12.89
C THR A 120 2.43 0.41 -14.06
N VAL A 121 1.16 0.81 -13.91
CA VAL A 121 0.45 1.59 -14.92
C VAL A 121 -0.11 2.82 -14.24
N ILE A 122 0.24 4.00 -14.77
CA ILE A 122 -0.11 5.29 -14.19
C ILE A 122 -0.78 6.14 -15.26
N ILE A 123 -2.00 6.58 -14.97
CA ILE A 123 -2.82 7.39 -15.86
C ILE A 123 -3.14 8.69 -15.13
N THR A 124 -2.73 9.84 -15.68
CA THR A 124 -2.90 11.14 -15.04
C THR A 124 -3.64 12.13 -15.92
N THR A 125 -4.36 13.05 -15.29
CA THR A 125 -4.87 14.27 -15.91
C THR A 125 -4.88 15.42 -14.90
N PRO A 126 -4.43 16.63 -15.28
CA PRO A 126 -4.41 17.77 -14.39
C PRO A 126 -5.78 18.46 -14.32
N ALA A 127 -6.08 19.11 -13.19
CA ALA A 127 -7.31 19.85 -12.99
C ALA A 127 -7.49 21.01 -13.99
N ILE A 128 -8.73 21.25 -14.40
CA ILE A 128 -9.15 22.34 -15.29
C ILE A 128 -9.46 23.57 -14.44
N GLY A 129 -8.97 24.74 -14.89
CA GLY A 129 -9.25 26.03 -14.23
C GLY A 129 -8.36 26.34 -13.03
N ASN A 130 -7.37 25.50 -12.73
CA ASN A 130 -6.37 25.74 -11.69
C ASN A 130 -5.07 26.27 -12.30
N VAL A 131 -4.43 27.24 -11.62
CA VAL A 131 -3.09 27.74 -11.98
C VAL A 131 -2.03 26.70 -11.56
N PRO A 132 -0.99 26.44 -12.36
CA PRO A 132 0.10 25.54 -11.96
C PRO A 132 0.79 25.92 -10.63
N PRO A 133 1.22 24.94 -9.80
CA PRO A 133 1.00 23.51 -9.96
C PRO A 133 -0.49 23.17 -9.80
N ARG A 134 -1.01 22.31 -10.68
CA ARG A 134 -2.44 21.94 -10.71
C ARG A 134 -2.62 20.62 -9.94
N PRO A 135 -3.69 20.44 -9.15
CA PRO A 135 -4.03 19.12 -8.64
C PRO A 135 -4.14 18.10 -9.77
N VAL A 136 -3.75 16.86 -9.52
CA VAL A 136 -3.65 15.81 -10.54
C VAL A 136 -4.53 14.63 -10.16
N LEU A 137 -5.52 14.31 -10.98
CA LEU A 137 -6.26 13.05 -10.89
C LEU A 137 -5.38 11.94 -11.45
N MET A 138 -5.25 10.85 -10.71
CA MET A 138 -4.41 9.70 -11.03
C MET A 138 -5.20 8.39 -10.85
N PHE A 139 -5.27 7.60 -11.90
CA PHE A 139 -5.63 6.18 -11.83
C PHE A 139 -4.33 5.38 -11.90
N SER A 140 -4.14 4.42 -11.01
CA SER A 140 -2.91 3.62 -11.00
C SER A 140 -3.15 2.15 -10.69
N CYS A 141 -2.33 1.29 -11.30
CA CYS A 141 -2.07 -0.06 -10.85
C CYS A 141 -0.66 -0.08 -10.25
N VAL A 142 -0.56 -0.29 -8.93
CA VAL A 142 0.71 -0.45 -8.21
C VAL A 142 0.56 -1.60 -7.23
N ASP A 143 1.51 -2.52 -7.25
CA ASP A 143 1.47 -3.78 -6.48
C ASP A 143 0.15 -4.56 -6.73
N ASN A 144 -0.29 -4.63 -7.98
CA ASN A 144 -1.54 -5.28 -8.41
C ASN A 144 -2.82 -4.72 -7.74
N ILE A 145 -2.74 -3.49 -7.19
CA ILE A 145 -3.88 -2.81 -6.59
C ILE A 145 -4.24 -1.59 -7.42
N THR A 146 -5.47 -1.59 -7.92
CA THR A 146 -6.07 -0.42 -8.57
C THR A 146 -6.39 0.66 -7.55
N ARG A 147 -6.03 1.90 -7.86
CA ARG A 147 -6.30 3.09 -7.03
C ARG A 147 -6.77 4.24 -7.91
N MET A 148 -7.72 5.01 -7.41
CA MET A 148 -8.09 6.34 -7.92
C MET A 148 -7.75 7.37 -6.85
N GLN A 149 -6.94 8.36 -7.22
CA GLN A 149 -6.34 9.31 -6.29
C GLN A 149 -6.29 10.70 -6.91
N VAL A 150 -6.24 11.74 -6.08
CA VAL A 150 -5.97 13.11 -6.47
C VAL A 150 -4.77 13.61 -5.67
N ALA A 151 -3.67 13.90 -6.35
CA ALA A 151 -2.54 14.61 -5.76
C ALA A 151 -2.89 16.09 -5.64
N LEU A 152 -2.86 16.59 -4.40
CA LEU A 152 -3.23 17.95 -4.05
C LEU A 152 -2.00 18.85 -3.99
N THR A 153 -2.24 20.15 -4.21
CA THR A 153 -1.19 21.18 -4.14
C THR A 153 -1.05 21.78 -2.74
N HIS A 154 -2.04 21.55 -1.90
CA HIS A 154 -2.09 21.99 -0.52
C HIS A 154 -2.56 20.83 0.36
N SER A 155 -1.96 20.72 1.55
CA SER A 155 -2.30 19.68 2.51
C SER A 155 -3.68 19.91 3.14
N MET A 156 -4.44 18.84 3.31
CA MET A 156 -5.67 18.81 4.10
C MET A 156 -5.40 18.22 5.49
N ALA A 157 -6.00 18.81 6.52
CA ALA A 157 -5.79 18.41 7.92
C ALA A 157 -6.62 17.19 8.35
N GLN A 158 -7.71 16.90 7.65
CA GLN A 158 -8.62 15.79 7.95
C GLN A 158 -8.01 14.44 7.53
N ASN A 159 -8.53 13.32 8.05
CA ASN A 159 -8.08 11.97 7.67
C ASN A 159 -8.94 11.32 6.58
N ASP A 160 -10.18 11.79 6.45
CA ASP A 160 -11.15 11.36 5.46
C ASP A 160 -12.17 12.49 5.23
N ILE A 161 -12.97 12.35 4.17
CA ILE A 161 -13.94 13.36 3.76
C ILE A 161 -15.02 12.74 2.86
N ALA A 162 -16.27 13.16 3.06
CA ALA A 162 -17.33 12.89 2.10
C ALA A 162 -17.13 13.74 0.84
N VAL A 163 -17.18 13.11 -0.33
CA VAL A 163 -17.04 13.78 -1.63
C VAL A 163 -18.28 13.57 -2.48
N THR A 164 -18.64 14.60 -3.24
CA THR A 164 -19.65 14.48 -4.28
C THR A 164 -18.96 14.43 -5.63
N LEU A 165 -19.16 13.33 -6.36
CA LEU A 165 -18.62 13.09 -7.68
C LEU A 165 -19.71 13.40 -8.70
N THR A 166 -19.47 14.36 -9.58
CA THR A 166 -20.40 14.77 -10.63
C THR A 166 -19.75 14.55 -11.99
N THR A 167 -20.44 13.81 -12.85
CA THR A 167 -20.10 13.62 -14.26
C THR A 167 -21.15 14.28 -15.15
N ASP A 168 -20.93 14.29 -16.45
CA ASP A 168 -21.95 14.66 -17.45
C ASP A 168 -23.09 13.63 -17.54
N SER A 169 -22.89 12.42 -17.00
CA SER A 169 -23.87 11.34 -16.96
C SER A 169 -24.64 11.23 -15.64
N GLY A 170 -24.21 11.89 -14.57
CA GLY A 170 -24.90 11.83 -13.28
C GLY A 170 -24.08 12.33 -12.10
N ARG A 171 -24.55 12.03 -10.89
CA ARG A 171 -23.90 12.41 -9.64
C ARG A 171 -24.04 11.29 -8.62
N PHE A 172 -22.98 11.03 -7.87
CA PHE A 172 -22.98 10.08 -6.76
C PHE A 172 -22.09 10.57 -5.62
N GLN A 173 -22.33 10.05 -4.42
CA GLN A 173 -21.54 10.37 -3.23
C GLN A 173 -20.57 9.23 -2.96
N SER A 174 -19.37 9.57 -2.52
CA SER A 174 -18.38 8.61 -2.03
C SER A 174 -17.70 9.17 -0.77
N HIS A 175 -16.96 8.30 -0.09
CA HIS A 175 -16.18 8.65 1.07
C HIS A 175 -14.71 8.37 0.78
N TRP A 176 -13.92 9.44 0.75
CA TRP A 176 -12.52 9.38 0.34
C TRP A 176 -11.62 9.61 1.55
N PHE A 177 -10.41 9.10 1.44
CA PHE A 177 -9.43 9.13 2.50
C PHE A 177 -8.30 10.08 2.17
N ILE A 178 -7.79 10.75 3.20
CA ILE A 178 -6.65 11.64 3.08
C ILE A 178 -5.39 10.87 3.52
N ARG A 179 -4.36 10.96 2.69
CA ARG A 179 -3.10 10.21 2.77
C ARG A 179 -1.92 11.16 2.59
N GLU A 180 -0.72 10.62 2.79
CA GLU A 180 0.53 11.33 2.50
C GLU A 180 0.60 12.73 3.14
N ASN A 181 0.31 12.79 4.46
CA ASN A 181 0.29 14.03 5.24
C ASN A 181 -0.63 15.12 4.65
N GLY A 182 -1.79 14.72 4.12
CA GLY A 182 -2.80 15.65 3.62
C GLY A 182 -2.67 15.97 2.14
N THR A 183 -1.64 15.48 1.45
CA THR A 183 -1.34 15.86 0.05
C THR A 183 -1.92 14.89 -0.98
N LEU A 184 -2.50 13.77 -0.55
CA LEU A 184 -3.10 12.79 -1.44
C LEU A 184 -4.52 12.48 -0.95
N LEU A 185 -5.49 12.75 -1.80
CA LEU A 185 -6.86 12.33 -1.59
C LEU A 185 -7.09 11.03 -2.36
N GLU A 186 -7.56 9.99 -1.69
CA GLU A 186 -7.61 8.63 -2.20
C GLU A 186 -9.03 8.08 -2.08
N SER A 187 -9.59 7.64 -3.21
CA SER A 187 -10.82 6.84 -3.23
C SER A 187 -10.58 5.47 -2.58
N SER A 188 -11.56 4.58 -2.61
CA SER A 188 -11.32 3.19 -2.25
C SER A 188 -10.25 2.51 -3.11
N ARG A 189 -9.71 1.38 -2.64
CA ARG A 189 -8.67 0.58 -3.33
C ARG A 189 -9.22 -0.78 -3.75
N GLY A 190 -8.64 -1.37 -4.80
CA GLY A 190 -9.07 -2.70 -5.26
C GLY A 190 -10.51 -2.70 -5.76
N LEU A 191 -11.31 -3.72 -5.43
CA LEU A 191 -12.66 -3.91 -5.98
C LEU A 191 -13.58 -2.70 -5.79
N SER A 192 -13.63 -2.10 -4.59
CA SER A 192 -14.47 -0.92 -4.35
C SER A 192 -13.99 0.31 -5.11
N GLY A 193 -12.67 0.50 -5.27
CA GLY A 193 -12.11 1.53 -6.13
C GLY A 193 -12.42 1.29 -7.61
N ILE A 194 -12.38 0.02 -8.04
CA ILE A 194 -12.72 -0.39 -9.41
C ILE A 194 -14.18 -0.06 -9.72
N ASP A 195 -15.11 -0.39 -8.82
CA ASP A 195 -16.54 -0.10 -9.02
C ASP A 195 -16.79 1.41 -9.12
N GLU A 196 -16.09 2.21 -8.31
CA GLU A 196 -16.15 3.66 -8.40
C GLU A 196 -15.62 4.20 -9.74
N ILE A 197 -14.50 3.65 -10.24
CA ILE A 197 -13.93 4.02 -11.55
C ILE A 197 -14.88 3.63 -12.69
N LYS A 198 -15.56 2.49 -12.60
CA LYS A 198 -16.51 2.03 -13.62
C LYS A 198 -17.68 3.01 -13.78
N HIS A 199 -18.12 3.68 -12.71
CA HIS A 199 -19.15 4.73 -12.79
C HIS A 199 -18.71 5.95 -13.63
N LEU A 200 -17.42 6.13 -13.87
CA LEU A 200 -16.87 7.21 -14.69
C LEU A 200 -16.83 6.86 -16.19
N PHE A 201 -17.09 5.62 -16.58
CA PHE A 201 -17.00 5.22 -17.98
C PHE A 201 -18.09 5.87 -18.83
N GLY A 202 -17.67 6.40 -19.99
CA GLY A 202 -18.53 7.14 -20.91
C GLY A 202 -18.70 8.63 -20.58
N ALA A 203 -18.27 9.06 -19.40
CA ALA A 203 -18.25 10.47 -19.03
C ALA A 203 -17.06 11.21 -19.64
N LYS A 204 -17.21 12.51 -19.89
CA LYS A 204 -16.15 13.39 -20.42
C LYS A 204 -15.45 14.18 -19.33
N THR A 205 -16.18 14.54 -18.29
CA THR A 205 -15.63 15.33 -17.18
C THR A 205 -16.00 14.73 -15.85
N LEU A 206 -15.07 14.80 -14.90
CA LEU A 206 -15.29 14.46 -13.51
C LEU A 206 -15.07 15.72 -12.67
N THR A 207 -16.10 16.15 -11.96
CA THR A 207 -16.00 17.16 -10.91
C THR A 207 -16.06 16.48 -9.55
N ILE A 208 -15.06 16.73 -8.72
CA ILE A 208 -14.95 16.29 -7.33
C ILE A 208 -15.19 17.53 -6.47
N GLU A 209 -16.31 17.50 -5.74
CA GLU A 209 -16.66 18.54 -4.77
C GLU A 209 -16.40 17.97 -3.37
N THR A 210 -15.38 18.52 -2.71
CA THR A 210 -15.14 18.33 -1.27
C THR A 210 -15.92 19.39 -0.49
N SER A 211 -16.04 19.23 0.84
CA SER A 211 -16.76 20.19 1.70
C SER A 211 -16.35 21.66 1.40
N PRO A 212 -17.27 22.65 1.46
CA PRO A 212 -16.97 24.04 1.13
C PRO A 212 -15.76 24.65 1.84
N ASP A 213 -15.46 24.18 3.06
CA ASP A 213 -14.33 24.66 3.87
C ASP A 213 -13.01 23.92 3.61
N SER A 214 -13.01 22.96 2.68
CA SER A 214 -11.82 22.17 2.35
C SER A 214 -10.88 22.90 1.41
N ALA A 215 -9.57 22.75 1.62
CA ALA A 215 -8.54 23.37 0.78
C ALA A 215 -8.57 22.91 -0.70
N ALA A 216 -9.15 21.75 -0.99
CA ALA A 216 -9.32 21.24 -2.35
C ALA A 216 -10.52 21.87 -3.08
N GLY A 217 -11.57 22.27 -2.35
CA GLY A 217 -12.79 22.89 -2.88
C GLY A 217 -13.46 22.05 -3.98
N LYS A 218 -13.52 22.59 -5.19
CA LYS A 218 -14.10 21.94 -6.37
C LYS A 218 -13.02 21.74 -7.42
N LEU A 219 -12.74 20.49 -7.77
CA LEU A 219 -11.74 20.10 -8.77
C LEU A 219 -12.43 19.45 -9.95
N THR A 220 -12.14 19.92 -11.18
CA THR A 220 -12.72 19.34 -12.40
C THR A 220 -11.62 18.78 -13.29
N PHE A 221 -11.82 17.58 -13.80
CA PHE A 221 -10.85 16.84 -14.61
C PHE A 221 -11.47 16.39 -15.92
N ASN A 222 -10.65 16.32 -16.96
CA ASN A 222 -11.04 15.71 -18.24
C ASN A 222 -10.77 14.20 -18.17
N ILE A 223 -11.84 13.41 -18.27
CA ILE A 223 -11.81 11.95 -18.26
C ILE A 223 -12.32 11.36 -19.58
N ASP A 224 -12.39 12.17 -20.63
CA ASP A 224 -12.84 11.71 -21.95
C ASP A 224 -11.98 10.54 -22.45
N GLY A 225 -12.65 9.50 -22.92
CA GLY A 225 -12.01 8.26 -23.35
C GLY A 225 -11.46 7.37 -22.24
N LEU A 226 -11.75 7.63 -20.95
CA LEU A 226 -11.22 6.85 -19.81
C LEU A 226 -11.40 5.33 -19.98
N ALA A 227 -12.58 4.88 -20.41
CA ALA A 227 -12.89 3.46 -20.59
C ALA A 227 -11.91 2.75 -21.55
N LYS A 228 -11.42 3.45 -22.57
CA LYS A 228 -10.41 2.93 -23.50
C LYS A 228 -9.01 3.08 -22.93
N THR A 229 -8.69 4.25 -22.37
CA THR A 229 -7.35 4.58 -21.88
C THR A 229 -6.92 3.71 -20.70
N ILE A 230 -7.87 3.24 -19.88
CA ILE A 230 -7.59 2.42 -18.70
C ILE A 230 -7.28 0.95 -19.01
N ALA A 231 -7.40 0.49 -20.26
CA ALA A 231 -7.20 -0.92 -20.61
C ALA A 231 -5.88 -1.53 -20.08
N PRO A 232 -4.70 -0.88 -20.23
CA PRO A 232 -3.46 -1.46 -19.71
C PRO A 232 -3.45 -1.57 -18.17
N LEU A 233 -4.14 -0.66 -17.48
CA LEU A 233 -4.29 -0.71 -16.02
C LEU A 233 -5.14 -1.92 -15.62
N ARG A 234 -6.23 -2.18 -16.34
CA ARG A 234 -7.13 -3.33 -16.10
C ARG A 234 -6.39 -4.66 -16.29
N ASP A 235 -5.56 -4.73 -17.32
CA ASP A 235 -4.73 -5.90 -17.60
C ASP A 235 -3.69 -6.13 -16.50
N ALA A 236 -2.93 -5.09 -16.14
CA ALA A 236 -1.89 -5.16 -15.11
C ALA A 236 -2.42 -5.49 -13.71
N CYS A 237 -3.64 -5.05 -13.39
CA CYS A 237 -4.28 -5.29 -12.09
C CYS A 237 -5.32 -6.42 -12.11
N HIS A 238 -5.42 -7.19 -13.19
CA HIS A 238 -6.29 -8.36 -13.33
C HIS A 238 -7.75 -8.11 -12.91
N TRP A 239 -8.40 -7.09 -13.48
CA TRP A 239 -9.81 -6.84 -13.19
C TRP A 239 -10.67 -8.03 -13.60
N ALA A 240 -11.46 -8.58 -12.66
CA ALA A 240 -12.35 -9.70 -12.95
C ALA A 240 -13.58 -9.26 -13.76
N GLY A 241 -13.98 -10.08 -14.75
CA GLY A 241 -15.28 -10.01 -15.42
C GLY A 241 -15.37 -9.14 -16.68
N GLU A 242 -14.45 -9.32 -17.63
CA GLU A 242 -14.75 -9.02 -19.05
C GLU A 242 -15.49 -10.17 -19.72
#